data_AF-A0A432FQF9-F1
#
_entry.id   AF-A0A432FQF9-F1
#
_cell.length_a   1.000
_cell.length_b   1.000
_cell.length_c   1.000
_cell.angle_alpha   90.00
_cell.angle_beta   90.00
_cell.angle_gamma   90.00
#
_symmetry.space_group_name_H-M   'P 1'
#
loop_
_entity.id
_entity.type
_entity.pdbx_description
1 polymer ?
#
loop_
_entity_poly.entity_id
_entity_poly.type
_entity_poly.pdbx_seq_one_letter_code
_entity_poly.pdbx_strand_id
1 'polypeptide(L)'
;MDRLITIAAPHLGTDKAIRALDAVDDDGMFGFIKEWFVKREIGNGLYRTLKVSRGILFNLVPPAPGTLLYWLNIQPHPDIEYISIVRSAGYVIAGDLVVPPFSQDMNQVPALRGKSKVYITYQGHELTPADGVLLARIL
;
A
#
# COMPACT_ATOMS: atom_id res chain seq x y z
N MET A 1 21.74 -8.47 -7.86
CA MET A 1 20.32 -8.41 -7.46
C MET A 1 19.60 -8.59 -8.77
N ASP A 2 19.00 -9.75 -8.98
CA ASP A 2 18.64 -10.19 -10.34
C ASP A 2 17.12 -10.27 -10.52
N ARG A 3 16.38 -10.12 -9.41
CA ARG A 3 14.92 -10.21 -9.35
C ARG A 3 14.34 -9.38 -8.19
N LEU A 4 13.19 -8.76 -8.41
CA LEU A 4 12.33 -8.14 -7.39
C LEU A 4 10.95 -8.80 -7.42
N ILE A 5 10.53 -9.34 -6.27
CA ILE A 5 9.19 -9.91 -6.08
C ILE A 5 8.44 -9.07 -5.05
N THR A 6 7.22 -8.66 -5.37
CA THR A 6 6.33 -7.96 -4.43
C THR A 6 5.04 -8.73 -4.20
N ILE A 7 4.52 -8.68 -2.98
CA ILE A 7 3.25 -9.31 -2.60
C ILE A 7 2.34 -8.21 -2.07
N ALA A 8 1.23 -7.97 -2.75
CA ALA A 8 0.22 -6.99 -2.35
C ALA A 8 0.73 -5.55 -2.10
N ALA A 9 1.86 -5.16 -2.70
CA ALA A 9 2.50 -3.87 -2.41
C ALA A 9 1.79 -2.69 -3.11
N PRO A 10 1.65 -1.51 -2.49
CA PRO A 10 0.96 -0.36 -3.07
C PRO A 10 1.87 0.49 -3.99
N HIS A 11 2.19 0.00 -5.19
CA HIS A 11 3.06 0.71 -6.16
C HIS A 11 2.46 2.02 -6.67
N LEU A 12 1.13 2.13 -6.67
CA LEU A 12 0.39 3.36 -6.97
C LEU A 12 -0.33 3.90 -5.73
N GLY A 13 0.15 3.55 -4.54
CA GLY A 13 -0.40 4.01 -3.28
C GLY A 13 -1.73 3.35 -2.94
N THR A 14 -2.38 3.85 -1.89
CA THR A 14 -3.71 3.38 -1.46
C THR A 14 -4.50 4.54 -0.87
N ASP A 15 -5.78 4.62 -1.23
CA ASP A 15 -6.71 5.60 -0.64
C ASP A 15 -6.86 5.40 0.87
N LYS A 16 -6.56 4.20 1.37
CA LYS A 16 -6.52 3.91 2.80
C LYS A 16 -5.51 4.79 3.53
N ALA A 17 -4.37 5.11 2.90
CA ALA A 17 -3.36 5.97 3.48
C ALA A 17 -3.85 7.42 3.61
N ILE A 18 -4.59 7.93 2.63
CA ILE A 18 -5.22 9.26 2.69
C ILE A 18 -6.19 9.32 3.88
N ARG A 19 -7.08 8.32 4.00
CA ARG A 19 -8.06 8.28 5.11
C ARG A 19 -7.38 8.14 6.47
N ALA A 20 -6.31 7.36 6.55
CA ALA A 20 -5.54 7.22 7.77
C ALA A 20 -4.85 8.54 8.17
N LEU A 21 -4.33 9.31 7.20
CA LEU A 21 -3.78 10.65 7.43
C LEU A 21 -4.85 11.62 7.90
N ASP A 22 -6.01 11.67 7.23
CA ASP A 22 -7.13 12.52 7.63
C ASP A 22 -7.62 12.17 9.04
N ALA A 23 -7.72 10.88 9.38
CA ALA A 23 -8.16 10.43 10.70
C ALA A 23 -7.26 10.92 11.85
N VAL A 24 -6.00 11.25 11.60
CA VAL A 24 -5.07 11.76 12.62
C VAL A 24 -4.66 13.22 12.38
N ASP A 25 -5.31 13.88 11.43
CA ASP A 25 -5.13 15.30 11.17
C ASP A 25 -6.09 16.10 12.05
N ASP A 26 -5.64 16.37 13.27
CA ASP A 26 -6.40 17.07 14.31
C ASP A 26 -5.96 18.53 14.43
N ASP A 27 -5.50 19.13 13.34
CA ASP A 27 -5.11 20.52 13.31
C ASP A 27 -6.35 21.45 13.31
N GLY A 28 -6.22 22.64 13.90
CA GLY A 28 -7.27 23.66 13.92
C GLY A 28 -8.14 23.71 15.19
N MET A 29 -9.09 24.66 15.20
CA MET A 29 -9.85 25.08 16.39
C MET A 29 -10.68 23.96 17.04
N PHE A 30 -11.05 22.91 16.29
CA PHE A 30 -11.88 21.80 16.76
C PHE A 30 -11.17 20.43 16.70
N GLY A 31 -9.85 20.41 16.55
CA GLY A 31 -9.06 19.18 16.44
C GLY A 31 -9.30 18.17 17.58
N PHE A 32 -9.43 18.65 18.80
CA PHE A 32 -9.71 17.82 19.98
C PHE A 32 -11.05 17.06 19.89
N ILE A 33 -12.05 17.61 19.20
CA ILE A 33 -13.35 16.95 19.00
C ILE A 33 -13.18 15.80 18.01
N LYS A 34 -12.49 16.04 16.89
CA LYS A 34 -12.17 15.03 15.87
C LYS A 34 -11.36 13.88 16.48
N GLU A 35 -10.29 14.21 17.21
CA GLU A 35 -9.45 13.24 17.92
C GLU A 35 -10.29 12.34 18.85
N TRP A 36 -11.21 12.92 19.62
CA TRP A 36 -12.08 12.16 20.52
C TRP A 36 -12.99 11.18 19.77
N PHE A 37 -13.66 11.64 18.70
CA PHE A 37 -14.54 10.78 17.90
C PHE A 37 -13.75 9.65 17.21
N VAL A 38 -12.59 9.96 16.61
CA VAL A 38 -11.77 8.95 15.94
C VAL A 38 -11.25 7.92 16.95
N LYS A 39 -10.72 8.35 18.11
CA LYS A 39 -10.28 7.43 19.17
C LYS A 39 -11.40 6.54 19.68
N ARG A 40 -12.65 7.03 19.73
CA ARG A 40 -13.82 6.23 20.11
C ARG A 40 -14.13 5.15 19.08
N GLU A 41 -13.94 5.45 17.80
CA GLU A 41 -14.23 4.53 16.70
C GLU A 41 -13.14 3.46 16.53
N ILE A 42 -11.86 3.86 16.46
CA ILE A 42 -10.76 2.96 16.10
C ILE A 42 -9.90 2.53 17.29
N GLY A 43 -10.14 3.11 18.46
CA GLY A 43 -9.37 2.87 19.69
C GLY A 43 -8.08 3.71 19.79
N ASN A 44 -7.67 3.96 21.03
CA ASN A 44 -6.48 4.78 21.36
C ASN A 44 -5.17 4.21 20.80
N GLY A 45 -5.01 2.88 20.84
CA GLY A 45 -3.80 2.20 20.38
C GLY A 45 -3.57 2.40 18.88
N LEU A 46 -4.59 2.10 18.07
CA LEU A 46 -4.51 2.27 16.61
C LEU A 46 -4.36 3.75 16.23
N TYR A 47 -5.10 4.65 16.85
CA TYR A 47 -4.94 6.10 16.64
C TYR A 47 -3.49 6.55 16.90
N ARG A 48 -2.87 6.13 18.02
CA ARG A 48 -1.47 6.45 18.31
C ARG A 48 -0.53 5.90 17.23
N THR A 49 -0.74 4.66 16.80
CA THR A 49 0.03 4.02 15.72
C THR A 49 -0.07 4.81 14.42
N LEU A 50 -1.28 5.23 14.02
CA LEU A 50 -1.46 6.06 12.83
C LEU A 50 -0.76 7.42 12.96
N LYS A 51 -0.85 8.07 14.13
CA LYS A 51 -0.24 9.37 14.39
C LYS A 51 1.30 9.32 14.27
N VAL A 52 1.94 8.30 14.85
CA VAL A 52 3.39 8.11 14.71
C VAL A 52 3.81 7.66 13.31
N SER A 53 2.89 7.03 12.57
CA SER A 53 3.14 6.52 11.21
C SER A 53 2.80 7.53 10.11
N ARG A 54 2.41 8.78 10.43
CA ARG A 54 2.02 9.80 9.44
C ARG A 54 3.01 9.92 8.28
N GLY A 55 4.32 9.96 8.56
CA GLY A 55 5.34 10.05 7.51
C GLY A 55 5.34 8.85 6.54
N ILE A 56 5.19 7.64 7.08
CA ILE A 56 5.09 6.42 6.25
C ILE A 56 3.77 6.41 5.48
N LEU A 57 2.65 6.78 6.12
CA LEU A 57 1.35 6.87 5.44
C LEU A 57 1.40 7.88 4.28
N PHE A 58 2.08 9.02 4.46
CA PHE A 58 2.32 9.98 3.39
C PHE A 58 3.11 9.38 2.23
N ASN A 59 4.06 8.49 2.49
CA ASN A 59 4.78 7.77 1.44
C ASN A 59 3.93 6.74 0.69
N LEU A 60 2.74 6.39 1.19
CA LEU A 60 1.83 5.40 0.60
C LEU A 60 0.60 6.05 -0.07
N VAL A 61 0.51 7.37 -0.11
CA VAL A 61 -0.57 8.06 -0.83
C VAL A 61 -0.40 7.87 -2.35
N PRO A 62 -1.50 7.93 -3.13
CA PRO A 62 -1.44 7.85 -4.58
C PRO A 62 -0.44 8.84 -5.21
N PRO A 63 0.26 8.44 -6.29
CA PRO A 63 1.26 9.27 -6.96
C PRO A 63 0.73 10.63 -7.40
N ALA A 64 1.28 11.69 -6.84
CA ALA A 64 1.17 13.07 -7.29
C ALA A 64 2.52 13.80 -7.15
N PRO A 65 2.78 14.89 -7.90
CA PRO A 65 4.00 15.68 -7.73
C PRO A 65 4.27 16.01 -6.24
N GLY A 66 5.48 15.71 -5.77
CA GLY A 66 5.87 15.86 -4.36
C GLY A 66 5.67 14.63 -3.47
N THR A 67 5.04 13.56 -3.96
CA THR A 67 4.93 12.27 -3.24
C THR A 67 6.10 11.34 -3.56
N LEU A 68 6.46 10.47 -2.62
CA LEU A 68 7.53 9.48 -2.82
C LEU A 68 7.24 8.56 -4.02
N LEU A 69 6.02 8.02 -4.10
CA LEU A 69 5.66 7.08 -5.17
C LEU A 69 5.65 7.75 -6.54
N TYR A 70 5.27 9.03 -6.64
CA TYR A 70 5.42 9.76 -7.89
C TYR A 70 6.88 9.87 -8.32
N TRP A 71 7.77 10.26 -7.40
CA TRP A 71 9.20 10.34 -7.70
C TRP A 71 9.77 8.97 -8.08
N LEU A 72 9.42 7.91 -7.35
CA LEU A 72 9.92 6.55 -7.58
C LEU A 72 9.46 6.00 -8.93
N ASN A 73 8.19 6.18 -9.29
CA ASN A 73 7.57 5.61 -10.49
C ASN A 73 8.07 6.22 -11.81
N ILE A 74 8.84 7.30 -11.75
CA ILE A 74 9.47 7.95 -12.92
C ILE A 74 10.99 7.73 -13.00
N GLN A 75 11.61 7.08 -12.00
CA GLN A 75 13.05 6.82 -12.05
C GLN A 75 13.38 5.71 -13.07
N PRO A 76 14.58 5.72 -13.65
CA PRO A 76 15.12 4.54 -14.32
C PRO A 76 15.17 3.37 -13.35
N HIS A 77 14.57 2.24 -13.73
CA HIS A 77 14.63 1.01 -12.96
C HIS A 77 15.70 0.07 -13.54
N PRO A 78 16.40 -0.71 -12.69
CA PRO A 78 17.41 -1.65 -13.16
C PRO A 78 16.79 -2.75 -14.05
N ASP A 79 17.59 -3.29 -14.96
CA ASP A 79 17.19 -4.38 -15.84
C ASP A 79 17.29 -5.73 -15.09
N ILE A 80 16.24 -6.04 -14.34
CA ILE A 80 16.09 -7.24 -13.52
C ILE A 80 14.70 -7.83 -13.74
N GLU A 81 14.48 -9.05 -13.27
CA GLU A 81 13.15 -9.64 -13.36
C GLU A 81 12.19 -9.03 -12.31
N TYR A 82 11.03 -8.55 -12.76
CA TYR A 82 9.99 -8.01 -11.89
C TYR A 82 8.83 -9.00 -11.79
N ILE A 83 8.37 -9.27 -10.56
CA ILE A 83 7.21 -10.14 -10.31
C ILE A 83 6.26 -9.46 -9.32
N SER A 84 4.99 -9.35 -9.73
CA SER A 84 3.88 -8.83 -8.91
C SER A 84 2.96 -9.98 -8.51
N ILE A 85 2.89 -10.29 -7.21
CA ILE A 85 1.88 -11.19 -6.64
C ILE A 85 0.71 -10.34 -6.18
N VAL A 86 -0.38 -10.37 -6.94
CA VAL A 86 -1.57 -9.54 -6.76
C VAL A 86 -2.63 -10.33 -5.98
N ARG A 87 -3.15 -9.74 -4.91
CA ARG A 87 -4.28 -10.23 -4.11
C ARG A 87 -5.59 -9.76 -4.72
N SER A 88 -6.38 -10.69 -5.25
CA SER A 88 -7.69 -10.39 -5.83
C SER A 88 -8.85 -10.51 -4.83
N ALA A 89 -8.66 -11.17 -3.68
CA ALA A 89 -9.75 -11.36 -2.70
C ALA A 89 -10.04 -10.10 -1.86
N GLY A 90 -9.30 -9.02 -2.09
CA GLY A 90 -9.60 -7.68 -1.59
C GLY A 90 -9.77 -7.61 -0.07
N TYR A 91 -8.69 -7.41 0.67
CA TYR A 91 -8.77 -7.27 2.12
C TYR A 91 -9.26 -5.87 2.50
N VAL A 92 -10.34 -5.81 3.26
CA VAL A 92 -11.02 -4.56 3.62
C VAL A 92 -10.79 -4.23 5.09
N ILE A 93 -10.28 -3.03 5.39
CA ILE A 93 -10.26 -2.46 6.75
C ILE A 93 -11.20 -1.26 6.76
N ALA A 94 -12.16 -1.23 7.70
CA ALA A 94 -13.13 -0.13 7.85
C ALA A 94 -13.76 0.31 6.51
N GLY A 95 -14.21 -0.66 5.70
CA GLY A 95 -14.92 -0.42 4.45
C GLY A 95 -14.07 -0.26 3.18
N ASP A 96 -12.75 -0.07 3.28
CA ASP A 96 -11.87 0.06 2.11
C ASP A 96 -10.84 -1.04 1.95
N LEU A 97 -10.48 -1.32 0.69
CA LEU A 97 -9.33 -2.14 0.38
C LEU A 97 -8.04 -1.54 0.96
N VAL A 98 -7.42 -2.31 1.86
CA VAL A 98 -5.98 -2.65 1.82
C VAL A 98 -5.13 -1.81 0.88
N VAL A 99 -4.89 -2.48 -0.24
CA VAL A 99 -4.26 -1.98 -1.44
C VAL A 99 -5.12 -2.51 -2.60
N PRO A 100 -5.64 -1.67 -3.50
CA PRO A 100 -6.46 -2.13 -4.60
C PRO A 100 -5.62 -2.94 -5.61
N PRO A 101 -6.17 -3.97 -6.28
CA PRO A 101 -5.40 -4.85 -7.17
C PRO A 101 -4.58 -4.14 -8.24
N PHE A 102 -5.11 -3.06 -8.84
CA PHE A 102 -4.38 -2.28 -9.84
C PHE A 102 -3.11 -1.64 -9.26
N SER A 103 -3.14 -1.20 -8.00
CA SER A 103 -1.97 -0.60 -7.35
C SER A 103 -0.89 -1.64 -7.02
N GLN A 104 -1.24 -2.93 -7.01
CA GLN A 104 -0.32 -4.03 -6.72
C GLN A 104 0.46 -4.52 -7.94
N ASP A 105 0.00 -4.21 -9.15
CA ASP A 105 0.63 -4.63 -10.39
C ASP A 105 1.67 -3.60 -10.85
N MET A 106 2.95 -3.97 -10.83
CA MET A 106 4.04 -3.12 -11.31
C MET A 106 3.90 -2.75 -12.79
N ASN A 107 3.10 -3.45 -13.60
CA ASN A 107 2.83 -3.02 -14.98
C ASN A 107 1.98 -1.74 -15.07
N GLN A 108 1.32 -1.34 -13.97
CA GLN A 108 0.62 -0.06 -13.89
C GLN A 108 1.59 1.11 -13.64
N VAL A 109 2.83 0.83 -13.21
CA VAL A 109 3.91 1.82 -13.12
C VAL A 109 4.48 2.07 -14.52
N PRO A 110 4.47 3.33 -15.04
CA PRO A 110 4.90 3.62 -16.41
C PRO A 110 6.29 3.08 -16.77
N ALA A 111 7.28 3.22 -15.87
CA ALA A 111 8.66 2.79 -16.12
C ALA A 111 8.87 1.26 -16.11
N LEU A 112 7.90 0.50 -15.58
CA LEU A 112 7.90 -0.97 -15.47
C LEU A 112 6.84 -1.64 -16.34
N ARG A 113 6.06 -0.88 -17.12
CA ARG A 113 5.00 -1.41 -17.97
C ARG A 113 5.54 -2.45 -18.96
N GLY A 114 4.99 -3.66 -18.90
CA GLY A 114 5.39 -4.79 -19.73
C GLY A 114 6.61 -5.56 -19.22
N LYS A 115 7.22 -5.14 -18.10
CA LYS A 115 8.40 -5.78 -17.51
C LYS A 115 8.08 -6.70 -16.34
N SER A 116 6.88 -6.59 -15.74
CA SER A 116 6.50 -7.42 -14.59
C SER A 116 5.68 -8.64 -15.00
N LYS A 117 6.09 -9.82 -14.53
CA LYS A 117 5.21 -10.99 -14.49
C LYS A 117 4.16 -10.81 -13.40
N VAL A 118 2.96 -11.31 -13.60
CA VAL A 118 1.83 -11.14 -12.64
C VAL A 118 1.29 -12.49 -12.23
N TYR A 119 1.20 -12.72 -10.92
CA TYR A 119 0.55 -13.89 -10.32
C TYR A 119 -0.62 -13.42 -9.47
N ILE A 120 -1.83 -13.85 -9.82
CA ILE A 120 -3.03 -13.52 -9.06
C ILE A 120 -3.27 -14.60 -8.01
N THR A 121 -3.55 -14.17 -6.78
CA THR A 121 -3.88 -15.05 -5.66
C THR A 121 -5.16 -14.59 -4.98
N TYR A 122 -5.98 -15.56 -4.54
CA TYR A 122 -7.25 -15.32 -3.85
C TYR A 122 -7.08 -15.51 -2.36
N GLN A 123 -6.42 -14.54 -1.71
CA GLN A 123 -6.10 -14.57 -0.29
C GLN A 123 -6.23 -13.16 0.31
N GLY A 124 -6.28 -13.08 1.65
CA GLY A 124 -6.23 -11.81 2.39
C GLY A 124 -4.91 -11.06 2.22
N HIS A 125 -4.76 -9.95 2.93
CA HIS A 125 -3.56 -9.11 2.82
C HIS A 125 -2.35 -9.68 3.57
N GLU A 126 -2.59 -10.45 4.63
CA GLU A 126 -1.54 -11.08 5.41
C GLU A 126 -0.75 -12.11 4.59
N LEU A 127 0.51 -12.33 5.00
CA LEU A 127 1.31 -13.42 4.46
C LEU A 127 0.74 -14.75 4.97
N THR A 128 0.71 -15.75 4.09
CA THR A 128 0.26 -17.10 4.41
C THR A 128 1.30 -18.13 4.00
N PRO A 129 1.22 -19.38 4.51
CA PRO A 129 2.07 -20.47 4.03
C PRO A 129 1.97 -20.72 2.52
N ALA A 130 0.83 -20.40 1.89
CA ALA A 130 0.65 -20.55 0.45
C ALA A 130 1.53 -19.59 -0.36
N ASP A 131 1.93 -18.44 0.21
CA ASP A 131 2.91 -17.56 -0.43
C ASP A 131 4.29 -18.20 -0.47
N GLY A 132 4.69 -18.88 0.59
CA GLY A 132 5.95 -19.64 0.61
C GLY A 132 5.97 -20.72 -0.49
N VAL A 133 4.86 -21.43 -0.67
CA VAL A 133 4.72 -22.44 -1.74
C VAL A 133 4.79 -21.79 -3.13
N LEU A 134 4.15 -20.64 -3.33
CA LEU A 134 4.22 -19.90 -4.59
C LEU A 134 5.66 -19.43 -4.87
N LEU A 135 6.30 -18.79 -3.88
CA LEU A 135 7.68 -18.33 -3.98
C LEU A 135 8.62 -19.48 -4.35
N ALA A 136 8.51 -20.63 -3.68
CA ALA A 136 9.34 -21.81 -3.99
C ALA A 136 9.15 -22.36 -5.42
N ARG A 137 8.05 -22.04 -6.11
CA ARG A 137 7.78 -22.45 -7.50
C ARG A 137 8.30 -21.46 -8.54
N ILE A 138 8.44 -20.19 -8.17
CA ILE A 138 8.80 -19.09 -9.10
C ILE A 138 10.22 -18.58 -8.88
N LEU A 139 10.86 -18.98 -7.79
CA LEU A 139 12.29 -18.76 -7.54
C LEU A 139 13.12 -19.67 -8.43
#